data_AF-A0AAV1MSA6-F1
#
_entry.id   AF-A0AAV1MSA6-F1
#
_cell.length_a   1.000
_cell.length_b   1.000
_cell.length_c   1.000
_cell.angle_alpha   90.00
_cell.angle_beta   90.00
_cell.angle_gamma   90.00
#
_symmetry.space_group_name_H-M   'P 1'
#
loop_
_entity.id
_entity.type
_entity.pdbx_description
1 polymer ?
#
loop_
_entity_poly.entity_id
_entity_poly.type
_entity_poly.pdbx_seq_one_letter_code
_entity_poly.pdbx_strand_id
1 'polypeptide(L)'
;MRLILLPTVGFILIYSLLPHKELRFIIYTFPVLSLVAARGCSFILCNYQKSWMYKLGSAVVVGQLLTNMLYSSICLYVSHHNYPGGRGMLELHRLLPSTADVFVHIDTYTAETGVSRFLEQNRKWRYDKREDMSPTNPQIKMYSHLLIEANDTKIRQLQDTHQPLAFIEGYSNIGFKVFHFPPVSVRLERKTVLMERRTEAGQKKDHTE
;
A
#
# COMPACT_ATOMS: atom_id res chain seq x y z
N MET A 1 21.18 10.08 28.56
CA MET A 1 19.82 9.67 28.11
C MET A 1 18.69 10.52 28.69
N ARG A 2 18.68 10.85 29.99
CA ARG A 2 17.63 11.73 30.56
C ARG A 2 17.47 13.09 29.86
N LEU A 3 18.59 13.71 29.48
CA LEU A 3 18.63 14.99 28.76
C LEU A 3 17.89 14.97 27.41
N ILE A 4 17.85 13.82 26.73
CA ILE A 4 17.12 13.68 25.44
C ILE A 4 15.71 13.10 25.64
N LEU A 5 15.51 12.27 26.67
CA LEU A 5 14.23 11.64 26.95
C LEU A 5 13.20 12.64 27.50
N LEU A 6 13.60 13.50 28.44
CA LEU A 6 12.67 14.43 29.11
C LEU A 6 12.03 15.43 28.12
N PRO A 7 12.78 16.11 27.23
CA PRO A 7 12.17 16.97 26.21
C PRO A 7 11.25 16.18 25.27
N THR A 8 11.63 14.95 24.91
CA THR A 8 10.83 14.09 24.02
C THR A 8 9.49 13.72 24.65
N VAL A 9 9.48 13.31 25.92
CA VAL A 9 8.25 13.00 26.65
C VAL A 9 7.42 14.27 26.86
N GLY A 10 8.04 15.38 27.24
CA GLY A 10 7.36 16.67 27.38
C GLY A 10 6.70 17.12 26.08
N PHE A 11 7.38 16.96 24.94
CA PHE A 11 6.83 17.24 23.62
C PHE A 11 5.57 16.41 23.34
N ILE A 12 5.61 15.09 23.57
CA ILE A 12 4.43 14.22 23.39
C ILE A 12 3.28 14.65 24.29
N LEU A 13 3.55 14.98 25.55
CA LEU A 13 2.52 15.39 26.51
C LEU A 13 1.85 16.70 26.09
N ILE A 14 2.63 17.70 25.67
CA ILE A 14 2.08 18.97 25.16
C ILE A 14 1.23 18.71 23.91
N TYR A 15 1.74 17.92 22.96
CA TYR A 15 1.00 17.61 21.75
C TYR A 15 -0.24 16.74 21.99
N SER A 16 -0.31 16.01 23.11
CA SER A 16 -1.50 15.22 23.48
C SER A 16 -2.71 16.09 23.83
N LEU A 17 -2.49 17.38 24.14
CA LEU A 17 -3.54 18.35 24.41
C LEU A 17 -4.20 18.90 23.14
N LEU A 18 -3.64 18.64 21.95
CA LEU A 18 -4.27 19.08 20.71
C LEU A 18 -5.58 18.31 20.45
N PRO A 19 -6.67 18.99 20.04
CA PRO A 19 -7.93 18.34 19.70
C PRO A 19 -7.78 17.47 18.45
N HIS A 20 -7.01 17.94 17.47
CA HIS A 20 -6.69 17.19 16.27
C HIS A 20 -5.42 16.36 16.47
N LYS A 21 -5.48 15.05 16.18
CA LYS A 21 -4.34 14.13 16.36
C LYS A 21 -3.93 13.55 15.02
N GLU A 22 -2.67 13.77 14.67
CA GLU A 22 -2.05 13.13 13.50
C GLU A 22 -0.70 12.57 13.90
N LEU A 23 -0.35 11.41 13.33
CA LEU A 23 0.93 10.75 13.59
C LEU A 23 2.13 11.66 13.29
N ARG A 24 2.01 12.51 12.26
CA ARG A 24 3.08 13.42 11.82
C ARG A 24 3.52 14.41 12.90
N PHE A 25 2.68 14.67 13.91
CA PHE A 25 3.05 15.56 15.01
C PHE A 25 4.11 14.96 15.92
N ILE A 26 4.07 13.64 16.14
CA ILE A 26 4.97 12.96 17.08
C ILE A 26 6.02 12.07 16.42
N ILE A 27 6.00 11.91 15.10
CA ILE A 27 6.89 10.98 14.37
C ILE A 27 8.38 11.24 14.65
N TYR A 28 8.76 12.50 14.90
CA TYR A 28 10.14 12.89 15.21
C TYR A 28 10.65 12.39 16.57
N THR A 29 9.74 11.96 17.45
CA THR A 29 10.10 11.40 18.77
C THR A 29 10.57 9.95 18.67
N PHE A 30 10.18 9.23 17.60
CA PHE A 30 10.42 7.80 17.46
C PHE A 30 11.91 7.45 17.40
N PRO A 31 12.78 8.17 16.64
CA PRO A 31 14.22 7.92 16.66
C PRO A 31 14.84 8.10 18.05
N VAL A 32 14.40 9.12 18.80
CA VAL A 32 14.94 9.41 20.14
C VAL A 32 14.53 8.32 21.14
N LEU A 33 13.25 7.92 21.15
CA LEU A 33 12.76 6.83 22.00
C LEU A 33 13.46 5.50 21.67
N SER A 34 13.64 5.21 20.38
CA SER A 34 14.35 4.00 19.92
C SER A 34 15.81 3.99 20.37
N LEU A 35 16.50 5.13 20.32
CA LEU A 35 17.87 5.26 20.82
C LEU A 35 17.97 5.01 22.33
N VAL A 36 17.05 5.59 23.11
CA VAL A 36 17.00 5.39 24.57
C VAL A 36 16.75 3.92 24.90
N ALA A 37 15.79 3.28 24.22
CA ALA A 37 15.51 1.85 24.37
C ALA A 37 16.72 0.98 24.00
N ALA A 38 17.38 1.27 22.87
CA ALA A 38 18.58 0.57 22.42
C ALA A 38 19.73 0.66 23.43
N ARG A 39 19.94 1.85 24.04
CA ARG A 39 20.96 2.02 25.09
C ARG A 39 20.67 1.19 26.33
N GLY A 40 19.40 1.07 26.71
CA GLY A 40 18.94 0.21 27.81
C GLY A 40 19.16 -1.27 27.51
N CYS A 41 18.77 -1.71 26.32
CA CYS A 41 18.99 -3.09 25.84
C CYS A 41 20.49 -3.42 25.82
N SER A 42 21.32 -2.54 25.26
CA SER A 42 22.78 -2.69 25.22
C SER A 42 23.37 -2.77 26.63
N PHE A 43 22.92 -1.95 27.58
CA PHE A 43 23.39 -2.02 28.96
C PHE A 43 23.10 -3.39 29.59
N ILE A 44 21.88 -3.91 29.43
CA ILE A 44 21.49 -5.21 29.98
C ILE A 44 22.34 -6.33 29.36
N LEU A 45 22.49 -6.32 28.03
CA LEU A 45 23.25 -7.33 27.29
C LEU A 45 24.75 -7.30 27.63
N CYS A 46 25.37 -6.12 27.73
CA CYS A 46 26.79 -6.01 28.08
C CYS A 46 27.08 -6.48 29.52
N ASN A 47 26.09 -6.42 30.41
CA ASN A 47 26.22 -6.82 31.81
C ASN A 47 25.67 -8.22 32.11
N TYR A 48 25.40 -9.06 31.09
CA TYR A 48 24.75 -10.37 31.24
C TYR A 48 25.41 -11.31 32.26
N GLN A 49 26.74 -11.29 32.38
CA GLN A 49 27.47 -12.17 33.31
C GLN A 49 27.38 -11.74 34.79
N LYS A 50 26.90 -10.52 35.07
CA LYS A 50 27.00 -9.94 36.43
C LYS A 50 26.05 -10.58 37.43
N SER A 51 24.85 -10.97 37.02
CA SER A 51 23.83 -11.55 37.90
C SER A 51 22.79 -12.32 37.09
N TRP A 52 22.13 -13.28 37.72
CA TRP A 52 20.96 -13.99 37.17
C TRP A 52 19.90 -13.02 36.62
N MET A 53 19.66 -11.87 37.28
CA MET A 53 18.71 -10.87 36.78
C MET A 53 19.10 -10.30 35.41
N TYR A 54 20.40 -10.09 35.16
CA TYR A 54 20.88 -9.63 33.86
C TYR A 54 20.82 -10.74 32.81
N LYS A 55 20.98 -12.01 33.20
CA LYS A 55 20.76 -13.16 32.30
C LYS A 55 19.30 -13.23 31.86
N LEU A 56 18.36 -13.15 32.79
CA LEU A 56 16.93 -13.10 32.50
C LEU A 56 16.57 -11.88 31.64
N GLY A 57 17.06 -10.69 32.01
CA GLY A 57 16.85 -9.47 31.24
C GLY A 57 17.41 -9.56 29.82
N SER A 58 18.56 -10.21 29.63
CA SER A 58 19.14 -10.44 28.31
C SER A 58 18.29 -11.37 27.47
N ALA A 59 17.73 -12.44 28.06
CA ALA A 59 16.78 -13.31 27.38
C ALA A 59 15.51 -12.55 26.95
N VAL A 60 14.99 -11.65 27.79
CA VAL A 60 13.86 -10.78 27.44
C VAL A 60 14.23 -9.83 26.29
N VAL A 61 15.41 -9.22 26.31
CA VAL A 61 15.89 -8.33 25.23
C VAL A 61 16.00 -9.07 23.91
N VAL A 62 16.58 -10.27 23.90
CA VAL A 62 16.66 -11.10 22.68
C VAL A 62 15.26 -11.51 22.22
N GLY A 63 14.40 -11.96 23.14
CA GLY A 63 13.02 -12.32 22.85
C GLY A 63 12.23 -11.18 22.21
N GLN A 64 12.33 -9.95 22.73
CA GLN A 64 11.62 -8.81 22.13
C GLN A 64 12.19 -8.42 20.76
N LEU A 65 13.51 -8.56 20.52
CA LEU A 65 14.09 -8.32 19.19
C LEU A 65 13.53 -9.31 18.16
N LEU A 66 13.49 -10.60 18.51
CA LEU A 66 12.95 -11.65 17.64
C LEU A 66 11.46 -11.45 17.37
N THR A 67 10.68 -11.13 18.40
CA THR A 67 9.25 -10.83 18.27
C THR A 67 9.02 -9.61 17.38
N ASN A 68 9.81 -8.54 17.55
CA ASN A 68 9.69 -7.34 16.71
C ASN A 68 10.07 -7.62 15.25
N MET A 69 11.15 -8.39 15.03
CA MET A 69 11.53 -8.83 13.68
C MET A 69 10.42 -9.64 13.01
N LEU A 70 9.85 -10.62 13.73
CA LEU A 70 8.76 -11.44 13.22
C LEU A 70 7.53 -10.59 12.91
N TYR A 71 7.12 -9.74 13.85
CA TYR A 71 5.97 -8.84 13.69
C TYR A 71 6.15 -7.90 12.50
N SER A 72 7.31 -7.25 12.40
CA SER A 72 7.64 -6.34 11.30
C SER A 72 7.68 -7.07 9.96
N SER A 73 8.17 -8.32 9.90
CA SER A 73 8.15 -9.15 8.69
C SER A 73 6.73 -9.50 8.25
N ILE A 74 5.84 -9.82 9.19
CA ILE A 74 4.42 -10.07 8.92
C ILE A 74 3.74 -8.79 8.41
N CYS A 75 3.96 -7.65 9.09
CA CYS A 75 3.42 -6.36 8.65
C CYS A 75 3.94 -5.97 7.26
N LEU A 76 5.22 -6.21 6.96
CA LEU A 76 5.80 -5.97 5.64
C LEU A 76 5.14 -6.84 4.58
N TYR A 77 4.98 -8.14 4.84
CA TYR A 77 4.31 -9.07 3.94
C TYR A 77 2.88 -8.63 3.65
N VAL A 78 2.09 -8.26 4.67
CA VAL A 78 0.72 -7.77 4.49
C VAL A 78 0.71 -6.44 3.73
N SER A 79 1.59 -5.51 4.10
CA SER A 79 1.67 -4.17 3.50
C SER A 79 2.01 -4.19 2.02
N HIS A 80 2.81 -5.17 1.56
CA HIS A 80 3.10 -5.35 0.14
C HIS A 80 1.83 -5.48 -0.73
N HIS A 81 0.74 -6.01 -0.18
CA HIS A 81 -0.54 -6.15 -0.89
C HIS A 81 -1.43 -4.88 -0.86
N ASN A 82 -1.03 -3.81 -0.17
CA ASN A 82 -1.77 -2.55 -0.11
C ASN A 82 -1.52 -1.62 -1.31
N TYR A 83 -0.77 -2.07 -2.33
CA TYR A 83 -0.40 -1.26 -3.49
C TYR A 83 -0.94 -1.77 -4.85
N PRO A 84 -2.25 -2.07 -4.98
CA PRO A 84 -2.84 -2.57 -6.23
C PRO A 84 -2.74 -1.58 -7.40
N GLY A 85 -2.81 -0.26 -7.16
CA GLY A 85 -2.60 0.74 -8.22
C GLY A 85 -1.22 0.65 -8.85
N GLY A 86 -0.17 0.58 -8.02
CA GLY A 86 1.21 0.40 -8.50
C GLY A 86 1.41 -0.90 -9.27
N ARG A 87 0.80 -2.00 -8.80
CA ARG A 87 0.79 -3.29 -9.51
C ARG A 87 0.04 -3.21 -10.84
N GLY A 88 -1.04 -2.45 -10.91
CA GLY A 88 -1.79 -2.21 -12.16
C GLY A 88 -0.99 -1.46 -13.21
N MET A 89 -0.17 -0.49 -12.81
CA MET A 89 0.78 0.16 -13.73
C MET A 89 1.84 -0.79 -14.27
N LEU A 90 2.40 -1.66 -13.41
CA LEU A 90 3.34 -2.69 -13.86
C LEU A 90 2.67 -3.64 -14.86
N GLU A 91 1.42 -4.03 -14.60
CA GLU A 91 0.66 -4.92 -15.47
C GLU A 91 0.33 -4.26 -16.82
N LEU A 92 -0.06 -2.99 -16.84
CA LEU A 92 -0.23 -2.20 -18.06
C LEU A 92 1.04 -2.23 -18.94
N HIS A 93 2.19 -1.98 -18.32
CA HIS A 93 3.50 -2.00 -18.99
C HIS A 93 3.92 -3.40 -19.45
N ARG A 94 3.47 -4.45 -18.77
CA ARG A 94 3.71 -5.84 -19.15
C ARG A 94 2.86 -6.28 -20.34
N LEU A 95 1.61 -5.82 -20.39
CA LEU A 95 0.63 -6.23 -21.39
C LEU A 95 0.80 -5.51 -22.73
N LEU A 96 1.19 -4.24 -22.72
CA LEU A 96 1.22 -3.41 -23.92
C LEU A 96 2.66 -3.21 -24.43
N PRO A 97 2.89 -3.34 -25.75
CA PRO A 97 4.21 -3.09 -26.31
C PRO A 97 4.59 -1.61 -26.21
N SER A 98 5.88 -1.33 -26.13
CA SER A 98 6.41 0.04 -26.03
C SER A 98 6.10 0.94 -27.24
N THR A 99 5.70 0.34 -28.36
CA THR A 99 5.29 1.02 -29.59
C THR A 99 3.82 1.43 -29.61
N ALA A 100 3.00 0.96 -28.67
CA ALA A 100 1.59 1.32 -28.61
C ALA A 100 1.40 2.80 -28.22
N ASP A 101 0.42 3.48 -28.83
CA ASP A 101 -0.05 4.79 -28.37
C ASP A 101 -1.02 4.59 -27.21
N VAL A 102 -0.48 4.71 -26.00
CA VAL A 102 -1.26 4.55 -24.76
C VAL A 102 -1.50 5.91 -24.16
N PHE A 103 -2.78 6.21 -23.98
CA PHE A 103 -3.25 7.27 -23.10
C PHE A 103 -4.02 6.62 -21.94
N VAL A 104 -3.43 6.62 -20.75
CA VAL A 104 -4.00 6.00 -19.55
C VAL A 104 -4.49 7.05 -18.56
N HIS A 105 -5.73 6.87 -18.10
CA HIS A 105 -6.25 7.62 -16.96
C HIS A 105 -5.97 6.85 -15.67
N ILE A 106 -5.48 7.55 -14.65
CA ILE A 106 -5.18 7.06 -13.30
C ILE A 106 -6.16 7.73 -12.35
N ASP A 107 -7.07 6.96 -11.75
CA ASP A 107 -8.00 7.51 -10.77
C ASP A 107 -7.35 7.78 -9.41
N THR A 108 -8.06 8.49 -8.55
CA THR A 108 -7.59 8.85 -7.21
C THR A 108 -7.20 7.62 -6.39
N TYR A 109 -8.01 6.55 -6.43
CA TYR A 109 -7.74 5.33 -5.68
C TYR A 109 -6.43 4.66 -6.10
N THR A 110 -6.18 4.55 -7.41
CA THR A 110 -4.96 3.93 -7.93
C THR A 110 -3.74 4.80 -7.67
N ALA A 111 -3.88 6.12 -7.76
CA ALA A 111 -2.86 7.07 -7.32
C ALA A 111 -2.48 6.90 -5.84
N GLU A 112 -3.48 6.75 -4.96
CA GLU A 112 -3.26 6.55 -3.53
C GLU A 112 -2.69 5.16 -3.19
N THR A 113 -2.88 4.18 -4.06
CA THR A 113 -2.45 2.78 -3.87
C THR A 113 -1.22 2.42 -4.71
N GLY A 114 -0.31 3.37 -4.91
CA GLY A 114 1.06 3.10 -5.35
C GLY A 114 1.39 3.46 -6.79
N VAL A 115 0.48 4.08 -7.55
CA VAL A 115 0.87 4.70 -8.81
C VAL A 115 1.78 5.89 -8.54
N SER A 116 2.95 5.91 -9.18
CA SER A 116 3.92 7.00 -9.08
C SER A 116 4.61 7.23 -10.41
N ARG A 117 5.24 8.41 -10.56
CA ARG A 117 5.99 8.77 -11.79
C ARG A 117 7.15 7.82 -12.09
N PHE A 118 7.68 7.11 -11.10
CA PHE A 118 8.73 6.10 -11.32
C PHE A 118 8.21 4.87 -12.08
N LEU A 119 6.89 4.66 -12.10
CA LEU A 119 6.25 3.57 -12.83
C LEU A 119 5.88 3.97 -14.28
N GLU A 120 6.04 5.23 -14.66
CA GLU A 120 5.83 5.73 -16.03
C GLU A 120 7.04 5.37 -16.91
N GLN A 121 7.19 4.08 -17.21
CA GLN A 121 8.39 3.56 -17.86
C GLN A 121 8.52 3.97 -19.34
N ASN A 122 7.41 4.33 -20.00
CA ASN A 122 7.39 4.68 -21.42
C ASN A 122 7.09 6.15 -21.64
N ARG A 123 8.11 6.89 -22.09
CA ARG A 123 8.02 8.33 -22.38
C ARG A 123 7.07 8.70 -23.53
N LYS A 124 6.72 7.75 -24.40
CA LYS A 124 5.76 7.99 -25.49
C LYS A 124 4.31 7.88 -25.03
N TRP A 125 4.08 7.26 -23.89
CA TRP A 125 2.74 7.11 -23.32
C TRP A 125 2.34 8.38 -22.59
N ARG A 126 1.03 8.60 -22.53
CA ARG A 126 0.42 9.72 -21.80
C ARG A 126 -0.25 9.16 -20.55
N TYR A 127 0.09 9.73 -19.41
CA TYR A 127 -0.45 9.37 -18.10
C TYR A 127 -1.20 10.56 -17.54
N ASP A 128 -2.47 10.39 -17.21
CA ASP A 128 -3.33 11.49 -16.76
C ASP A 128 -4.05 11.15 -15.46
N LYS A 129 -3.80 11.96 -14.43
CA LYS A 129 -4.36 11.84 -13.08
C LYS A 129 -5.39 12.93 -12.78
N ARG A 130 -6.14 13.38 -13.78
CA ARG A 130 -7.25 14.33 -13.59
C ARG A 130 -8.35 13.73 -12.71
N GLU A 131 -8.65 14.36 -11.59
CA GLU A 131 -9.62 13.86 -10.59
C GLU A 131 -11.09 14.20 -10.95
N ASP A 132 -11.31 15.09 -11.90
CA ASP A 132 -12.63 15.51 -12.40
C ASP A 132 -13.24 14.51 -13.41
N MET A 133 -12.54 13.41 -13.70
CA MET A 133 -12.97 12.38 -14.64
C MET A 133 -13.93 11.39 -13.96
N SER A 134 -15.23 11.60 -14.12
CA SER A 134 -16.24 10.61 -13.75
C SER A 134 -16.45 9.56 -14.87
N PRO A 135 -16.93 8.35 -14.53
CA PRO A 135 -17.32 7.33 -15.53
C PRO A 135 -18.33 7.82 -16.57
N THR A 136 -19.15 8.81 -16.21
CA THR A 136 -20.19 9.40 -17.07
C THR A 136 -19.68 10.54 -17.95
N ASN A 137 -18.46 11.02 -17.73
CA ASN A 137 -17.90 12.14 -18.48
C ASN A 137 -17.61 11.70 -19.93
N PRO A 138 -18.16 12.37 -20.97
CA PRO A 138 -17.91 12.01 -22.37
C PRO A 138 -16.43 11.99 -22.75
N GLN A 139 -15.63 12.79 -22.05
CA GLN A 139 -14.18 12.88 -22.20
C GLN A 139 -13.46 11.56 -21.89
N ILE A 140 -14.07 10.63 -21.14
CA ILE A 140 -13.42 9.37 -20.77
C ILE A 140 -13.08 8.50 -22.00
N LYS A 141 -13.81 8.66 -23.11
CA LYS A 141 -13.55 7.96 -24.38
C LYS A 141 -12.22 8.35 -25.04
N MET A 142 -11.63 9.48 -24.63
CA MET A 142 -10.33 9.92 -25.15
C MET A 142 -9.20 8.99 -24.70
N TYR A 143 -9.34 8.38 -23.53
CA TYR A 143 -8.34 7.48 -22.99
C TYR A 143 -8.42 6.13 -23.72
N SER A 144 -7.24 5.58 -23.99
CA SER A 144 -7.13 4.21 -24.49
C SER A 144 -7.31 3.19 -23.37
N HIS A 145 -6.86 3.55 -22.16
CA HIS A 145 -6.82 2.68 -21.00
C HIS A 145 -7.27 3.44 -19.76
N LEU A 146 -7.92 2.74 -18.84
CA LEU A 146 -8.32 3.28 -17.55
C LEU A 146 -7.76 2.38 -16.46
N LEU A 147 -7.07 2.98 -15.50
CA LEU A 147 -6.65 2.31 -14.29
C LEU A 147 -7.49 2.89 -13.14
N ILE A 148 -8.47 2.10 -12.70
CA ILE A 148 -9.49 2.57 -11.75
C ILE A 148 -9.74 1.58 -10.61
N GLU A 149 -10.36 2.06 -9.54
CA GLU A 149 -10.93 1.21 -8.49
C GLU A 149 -11.90 0.17 -9.07
N ALA A 150 -11.73 -1.09 -8.66
CA ALA A 150 -12.61 -2.18 -9.03
C ALA A 150 -13.95 -2.06 -8.27
N ASN A 151 -14.86 -1.27 -8.83
CA ASN A 151 -16.20 -1.06 -8.30
C ASN A 151 -17.23 -1.47 -9.37
N ASP A 152 -18.12 -2.41 -9.04
CA ASP A 152 -19.10 -2.96 -9.99
C ASP A 152 -19.97 -1.88 -10.64
N THR A 153 -20.34 -0.83 -9.92
CA THR A 153 -21.14 0.28 -10.44
C THR A 153 -20.35 1.10 -11.46
N LYS A 154 -19.09 1.45 -11.15
CA LYS A 154 -18.21 2.20 -12.07
C LYS A 154 -17.90 1.37 -13.32
N ILE A 155 -17.61 0.08 -13.15
CA ILE A 155 -17.34 -0.84 -14.25
C ILE A 155 -18.55 -0.95 -15.16
N ARG A 156 -19.76 -1.13 -14.61
CA ARG A 156 -21.02 -1.16 -15.38
C ARG A 156 -21.26 0.10 -16.18
N GLN A 157 -21.01 1.27 -15.60
CA GLN A 157 -21.13 2.55 -16.32
C GLN A 157 -20.16 2.69 -17.50
N LEU A 158 -19.03 1.97 -17.47
CA LEU A 158 -18.01 2.02 -18.51
C LEU A 158 -18.13 0.91 -19.55
N GLN A 159 -19.01 -0.08 -19.36
CA GLN A 159 -19.11 -1.29 -20.20
C GLN A 159 -19.24 -1.01 -21.70
N ASP A 160 -19.94 0.08 -22.06
CA ASP A 160 -20.17 0.48 -23.45
C ASP A 160 -18.91 1.06 -24.12
N THR A 161 -17.98 1.60 -23.32
CA THR A 161 -16.80 2.33 -23.81
C THR A 161 -15.50 1.57 -23.60
N HIS A 162 -15.38 0.85 -22.48
CA HIS A 162 -14.18 0.15 -22.06
C HIS A 162 -14.55 -1.25 -21.56
N GLN A 163 -13.65 -2.19 -21.78
CA GLN A 163 -13.75 -3.56 -21.31
C GLN A 163 -12.63 -3.85 -20.28
N PRO A 164 -12.89 -4.66 -19.24
CA PRO A 164 -11.85 -5.08 -18.30
C PRO A 164 -10.78 -5.91 -19.00
N LEU A 165 -9.51 -5.51 -18.85
CA LEU A 165 -8.35 -6.23 -19.36
C LEU A 165 -7.71 -7.09 -18.26
N ALA A 166 -7.54 -6.53 -17.06
CA ALA A 166 -6.99 -7.26 -15.92
C ALA A 166 -7.57 -6.74 -14.59
N PHE A 167 -7.78 -7.65 -13.64
CA PHE A 167 -8.10 -7.29 -12.25
C PHE A 167 -6.86 -7.47 -11.39
N ILE A 168 -6.58 -6.47 -10.57
CA ILE A 168 -5.46 -6.47 -9.64
C ILE A 168 -5.99 -6.65 -8.22
N GLU A 169 -5.48 -7.69 -7.58
CA GLU A 169 -5.82 -8.02 -6.22
C GLU A 169 -5.06 -7.13 -5.23
N GLY A 170 -5.76 -6.69 -4.19
CA GLY A 170 -5.21 -5.95 -3.07
C GLY A 170 -5.70 -6.53 -1.75
N TYR A 171 -5.03 -6.14 -0.66
CA TYR A 171 -5.40 -6.54 0.69
C TYR A 171 -6.86 -6.17 1.01
N SER A 172 -7.58 -7.10 1.65
CA SER A 172 -8.92 -6.85 2.21
C SER A 172 -8.90 -7.02 3.73
N ASN A 173 -8.62 -8.24 4.20
CA ASN A 173 -8.61 -8.54 5.62
C ASN A 173 -7.72 -9.75 5.94
N ILE A 174 -7.47 -9.93 7.24
CA ILE A 174 -6.79 -11.11 7.77
C ILE A 174 -7.84 -12.15 8.17
N GLY A 175 -7.79 -13.31 7.53
CA GLY A 175 -8.59 -14.47 7.91
C GLY A 175 -7.86 -15.35 8.91
N PHE A 176 -8.57 -15.77 9.96
CA PHE A 176 -8.08 -16.78 10.90
C PHE A 176 -8.71 -18.14 10.56
N LYS A 177 -7.86 -19.16 10.37
CA LYS A 177 -8.28 -20.55 10.15
C LYS A 177 -7.56 -21.44 11.17
N VAL A 178 -8.25 -21.74 12.26
CA VAL A 178 -7.70 -22.48 13.43
C VAL A 178 -7.09 -23.84 13.05
N PHE A 179 -7.63 -24.50 12.01
CA PHE A 179 -7.22 -25.84 11.58
C PHE A 179 -6.30 -25.87 10.35
N HIS A 180 -5.71 -24.74 9.97
CA HIS A 180 -4.76 -24.65 8.85
C HIS A 180 -3.47 -23.99 9.32
N PHE A 181 -2.30 -24.49 8.89
CA PHE A 181 -1.01 -23.87 9.19
C PHE A 181 -0.42 -23.25 7.91
N PRO A 182 -0.12 -21.93 7.89
CA PRO A 182 -0.25 -20.97 8.99
C PRO A 182 -1.73 -20.61 9.31
N PRO A 183 -2.08 -20.37 10.58
CA PRO A 183 -3.46 -20.09 11.02
C PRO A 183 -3.96 -18.70 10.58
N VAL A 184 -3.05 -17.88 10.04
CA VAL A 184 -3.30 -16.53 9.56
C VAL A 184 -3.14 -16.54 8.04
N SER A 185 -4.21 -16.20 7.32
CA SER A 185 -4.23 -16.07 5.86
C SER A 185 -4.59 -14.65 5.47
N VAL A 186 -3.83 -14.04 4.57
CA VAL A 186 -4.18 -12.75 3.98
C VAL A 186 -5.23 -12.98 2.90
N ARG A 187 -6.41 -12.38 3.05
CA ARG A 187 -7.44 -12.43 2.00
C ARG A 187 -7.27 -11.23 1.09
N LEU A 188 -7.22 -11.53 -0.20
CA LEU A 188 -7.11 -10.54 -1.25
C LEU A 188 -8.44 -10.44 -1.98
N GLU A 189 -8.75 -9.23 -2.44
CA GLU A 189 -9.93 -8.94 -3.25
C GLU A 189 -9.52 -8.11 -4.45
N ARG A 190 -10.37 -8.11 -5.49
CA ARG A 190 -10.20 -7.22 -6.64
C ARG A 190 -10.40 -5.79 -6.17
N LYS A 191 -9.31 -5.02 -6.14
CA LYS A 191 -9.32 -3.62 -5.67
C LYS A 191 -9.11 -2.63 -6.81
N THR A 192 -8.37 -3.03 -7.83
CA THR A 192 -8.10 -2.21 -9.02
C THR A 192 -8.44 -3.00 -10.27
N VAL A 193 -8.93 -2.33 -11.30
CA VAL A 193 -9.16 -2.89 -12.62
C VAL A 193 -8.43 -2.04 -13.65
N LEU A 194 -7.71 -2.71 -14.53
CA LEU A 194 -7.19 -2.14 -15.76
C LEU A 194 -8.22 -2.41 -16.85
N MET A 195 -8.70 -1.36 -17.50
CA MET A 195 -9.66 -1.42 -18.59
C MET A 195 -9.02 -0.89 -19.87
N GLU A 196 -9.42 -1.44 -21.00
CA GLU A 196 -9.03 -1.02 -22.35
C GLU A 196 -10.28 -0.52 -23.09
N ARG A 197 -10.12 0.51 -23.92
CA ARG A 197 -11.20 1.03 -24.76
C ARG A 197 -11.63 -0.02 -25.78
N ARG A 198 -12.95 -0.25 -25.90
CA ARG A 198 -13.48 -1.15 -26.94
C ARG A 198 -13.15 -0.60 -28.32
N THR A 199 -12.63 -1.46 -29.20
CA THR A 199 -12.48 -1.17 -30.63
C THR A 199 -13.79 -1.47 -31.35
N GLU A 200 -14.12 -0.70 -32.40
CA GLU A 200 -15.39 -0.79 -33.15
C GLU A 200 -15.68 -2.21 -33.70
N ALA A 201 -14.66 -3.04 -33.90
CA ALA A 201 -14.82 -4.45 -34.30
C ALA A 201 -15.46 -5.35 -33.22
N GLY A 202 -15.34 -4.99 -31.93
CA GLY A 202 -15.94 -5.73 -30.81
C GLY A 202 -17.42 -5.43 -30.58
N GLN A 203 -17.90 -4.25 -30.97
CA GLN A 203 -19.32 -3.88 -30.87
C GLN A 203 -20.23 -4.70 -31.79
N LYS A 204 -19.73 -5.19 -32.92
CA LYS A 204 -20.52 -6.01 -33.86
C LYS A 204 -20.79 -7.43 -33.36
N LYS A 205 -19.97 -7.97 -32.45
CA LYS A 205 -20.15 -9.34 -31.92
C LYS A 205 -21.24 -9.40 -30.83
N ASP A 206 -21.32 -8.41 -29.95
CA ASP A 206 -22.32 -8.40 -28.86
C ASP A 206 -23.75 -8.03 -29.30
N HIS A 207 -23.94 -7.47 -30.50
CA HIS A 207 -25.27 -7.12 -31.03
C HIS A 207 -25.89 -8.19 -31.94
N THR A 208 -25.25 -9.36 -32.09
CA THR A 208 -25.73 -10.46 -32.95
C THR A 208 -26.10 -11.72 -32.15
N GLU A 209 -26.15 -11.65 -30.82
CA GLU A 209 -26.70 -12.71 -29.95
C GLU A 209 -28.01 -12.29 -29.28
#